data_AF-A0A8X7SUY2-F1
#
_entry.id   AF-A0A8X7SUY2-F1
#
_cell.length_a   1.000
_cell.length_b   1.000
_cell.length_c   1.000
_cell.angle_alpha   90.00
_cell.angle_beta   90.00
_cell.angle_gamma   90.00
#
_symmetry.space_group_name_H-M   'P 1'
#
loop_
_entity.id
_entity.type
_entity.pdbx_description
1 polymer ?
#
loop_
_entity_poly.entity_id
_entity_poly.type
_entity_poly.pdbx_seq_one_letter_code
_entity_poly.pdbx_strand_id
1 'polypeptide(L)'
;DAWRAAWSTAAGIRSGWYFHTRVTVPVHRSGPTLQLPRRDLGILLQIRTGHGDFAEYHDRFRHLDAERWCLCGRLQSPFHPLTCPAFTRYHALLLDGEGNRHTNEALVNDKKGILALLAFARASGAYTRELYARIDGGGA
;
A
#
# COMPACT_ATOMS: atom_id res chain seq x y z
N ASP A 1 -15.00 24.89 -2.31
CA ASP A 1 -13.95 25.93 -2.22
C ASP A 1 -13.01 25.78 -3.42
N ALA A 2 -12.17 26.80 -3.70
CA ALA A 2 -11.24 26.81 -4.83
C ALA A 2 -10.21 25.67 -4.79
N TRP A 3 -9.83 25.21 -3.59
CA TRP A 3 -8.88 24.11 -3.40
C TRP A 3 -9.46 22.77 -3.88
N ARG A 4 -10.71 22.46 -3.52
CA ARG A 4 -11.41 21.24 -3.97
C ARG A 4 -11.54 21.19 -5.49
N ALA A 5 -11.89 22.31 -6.13
CA ALA A 5 -12.01 22.40 -7.58
C ALA A 5 -10.66 22.19 -8.30
N ALA A 6 -9.58 22.80 -7.79
CA ALA A 6 -8.23 22.59 -8.31
C ALA A 6 -7.78 21.13 -8.16
N TRP A 7 -8.09 20.49 -7.02
CA TRP A 7 -7.79 19.08 -6.80
C TRP A 7 -8.51 18.15 -7.77
N SER A 8 -9.83 18.31 -7.93
CA SER A 8 -10.62 17.49 -8.87
C SER A 8 -10.09 17.62 -10.30
N THR A 9 -9.69 18.82 -10.71
CA THR A 9 -9.08 19.06 -12.02
C THR A 9 -7.74 18.34 -12.15
N ALA A 10 -6.86 18.44 -11.15
CA ALA A 10 -5.57 17.75 -11.16
C ALA A 10 -5.71 16.22 -11.16
N ALA A 11 -6.68 15.69 -10.40
CA ALA A 11 -6.99 14.26 -10.35
C ALA A 11 -7.55 13.73 -11.68
N GLY A 12 -8.29 14.55 -12.42
CA GLY A 12 -8.80 14.20 -13.75
C GLY A 12 -7.75 14.27 -14.88
N ILE A 13 -6.67 15.04 -14.70
CA ILE A 13 -5.65 15.28 -15.74
C ILE A 13 -4.39 14.44 -15.54
N ARG A 14 -4.04 14.07 -14.30
CA ARG A 14 -2.76 13.40 -13.99
C ARG A 14 -2.94 11.90 -13.75
N SER A 15 -2.31 11.07 -14.60
CA SER A 15 -2.34 9.60 -14.53
C SER A 15 -1.25 8.98 -13.62
N GLY A 16 -0.78 9.72 -12.62
CA GLY A 16 0.29 9.23 -11.73
C GLY A 16 -0.25 8.37 -10.60
N TRP A 17 0.54 7.39 -10.12
CA TRP A 17 0.23 6.53 -8.96
C TRP A 17 -0.39 7.29 -7.78
N TYR A 18 0.14 8.47 -7.48
CA TYR A 18 -0.34 9.38 -6.44
C TYR A 18 -1.85 9.71 -6.55
N PHE A 19 -2.37 9.91 -7.76
CA PHE A 19 -3.78 10.25 -7.99
C PHE A 19 -4.69 9.03 -7.98
N HIS A 20 -4.16 7.83 -8.25
CA HIS A 20 -4.88 6.56 -8.08
C HIS A 20 -5.09 6.20 -6.61
N THR A 21 -4.20 6.64 -5.71
CA THR A 21 -4.24 6.26 -4.29
C THR A 21 -4.71 7.38 -3.37
N ARG A 22 -4.68 8.65 -3.80
CA ARG A 22 -5.30 9.78 -3.10
C ARG A 22 -6.47 10.36 -3.90
N VAL A 23 -7.59 9.66 -3.86
CA VAL A 23 -8.86 10.11 -4.45
C VAL A 23 -9.57 11.15 -3.59
N THR A 24 -9.28 11.19 -2.29
CA THR A 24 -9.86 12.17 -1.37
C THR A 24 -9.03 13.46 -1.34
N VAL A 25 -9.71 14.61 -1.48
CA VAL A 25 -9.08 15.93 -1.40
C VAL A 25 -8.40 16.07 -0.03
N PRO A 26 -7.08 16.36 0.04
CA PRO A 26 -6.40 16.60 1.31
C PRO A 26 -7.07 17.75 2.05
N VAL A 27 -7.43 17.52 3.31
CA VAL A 27 -7.94 18.57 4.20
C VAL A 27 -6.83 19.01 5.15
N HIS A 28 -6.81 20.29 5.50
CA HIS A 28 -5.78 20.89 6.36
C HIS A 28 -5.89 20.46 7.84
N ARG A 29 -6.85 19.59 8.18
CA ARG A 29 -7.02 19.02 9.53
C ARG A 29 -6.39 17.64 9.59
N SER A 30 -5.83 17.33 10.74
CA SER A 30 -5.27 16.00 11.01
C SER A 30 -6.36 14.94 10.89
N GLY A 31 -6.32 14.15 9.81
CA GLY A 31 -7.29 13.09 9.58
C GLY A 31 -7.13 11.95 10.61
N PRO A 32 -8.13 11.05 10.75
CA PRO A 32 -8.05 9.90 11.66
C PRO A 32 -6.82 9.01 11.45
N THR A 33 -6.23 9.05 10.25
CA THR A 33 -5.00 8.32 9.91
C THR A 33 -3.76 8.81 10.68
N LEU A 34 -3.73 10.05 11.18
CA LEU A 34 -2.63 10.55 12.03
C LEU A 34 -2.70 10.04 13.47
N GLN A 35 -3.77 9.34 13.85
CA GLN A 35 -3.88 8.65 15.15
C GLN A 35 -3.39 7.19 15.08
N LEU A 36 -3.01 6.70 13.90
CA LEU A 36 -2.50 5.35 13.74
C LEU A 36 -1.13 5.21 14.43
N PRO A 37 -0.80 4.01 14.96
CA PRO A 37 0.57 3.69 15.37
C PRO A 37 1.57 4.03 14.26
N ARG A 38 2.76 4.52 14.64
CA ARG A 38 3.80 4.97 13.68
C ARG A 38 4.06 3.97 12.55
N ARG A 39 4.12 2.67 12.87
CA ARG A 39 4.36 1.60 11.90
C ARG A 39 3.23 1.48 10.88
N ASP A 40 1.99 1.48 11.35
CA ASP A 40 0.80 1.41 10.48
C ASP A 40 0.72 2.62 9.55
N LEU A 41 0.95 3.81 10.10
CA LEU A 41 0.99 5.04 9.32
C LEU A 41 2.09 4.97 8.24
N GLY A 42 3.27 4.43 8.58
CA GLY A 42 4.35 4.20 7.64
C GLY A 42 3.95 3.31 6.46
N ILE A 43 3.33 2.15 6.74
CA ILE A 43 2.85 1.23 5.70
C ILE A 43 1.81 1.91 4.79
N LEU A 44 0.82 2.58 5.39
CA LEU A 44 -0.22 3.27 4.63
C LEU A 44 0.38 4.36 3.72
N LEU A 45 1.37 5.10 4.22
CA LEU A 45 2.05 6.13 3.43
C LEU A 45 2.88 5.53 2.29
N GLN A 46 3.65 4.47 2.53
CA GLN A 46 4.42 3.78 1.49
C GLN A 46 3.53 3.36 0.34
N ILE A 47 2.38 2.74 0.63
CA ILE A 47 1.44 2.29 -0.40
C ILE A 47 0.84 3.49 -1.14
N ARG A 48 0.37 4.52 -0.41
CA ARG A 48 -0.21 5.72 -1.03
C ARG A 48 0.78 6.46 -1.93
N THR A 49 2.04 6.58 -1.53
CA THR A 49 3.03 7.34 -2.31
C THR A 49 3.77 6.48 -3.33
N GLY A 50 3.71 5.16 -3.21
CA GLY A 50 4.55 4.24 -3.98
C GLY A 50 6.02 4.27 -3.56
N HIS A 51 6.37 4.89 -2.42
CA HIS A 51 7.76 5.02 -1.92
C HIS A 51 8.09 3.97 -0.84
N GLY A 52 7.54 2.76 -0.98
CA GLY A 52 7.95 1.60 -0.19
C GLY A 52 9.10 0.85 -0.85
N ASP A 53 9.39 -0.35 -0.33
CA ASP A 53 10.31 -1.32 -0.93
C ASP A 53 9.66 -1.94 -2.18
N PHE A 54 9.42 -1.13 -3.21
CA PHE A 54 8.71 -1.51 -4.42
C PHE A 54 9.63 -1.38 -5.63
N ALA A 55 9.53 -2.32 -6.58
CA ALA A 55 10.39 -2.38 -7.74
C ALA A 55 10.45 -1.05 -8.52
N GLU A 56 9.29 -0.42 -8.77
CA GLU A 56 9.22 0.86 -9.50
C GLU A 56 10.00 1.98 -8.79
N TYR A 57 9.96 2.03 -7.46
CA TYR A 57 10.72 3.01 -6.68
C TYR A 57 12.22 2.75 -6.81
N HIS A 58 12.66 1.51 -6.62
CA HIS A 58 14.07 1.15 -6.72
C HIS A 58 14.63 1.34 -8.14
N ASP A 59 13.84 1.05 -9.17
CA ASP A 59 14.24 1.27 -10.56
C ASP A 59 14.39 2.76 -10.87
N ARG A 60 13.43 3.59 -10.41
CA ARG A 60 13.46 5.04 -10.61
C ARG A 60 14.69 5.68 -9.97
N PHE A 61 15.10 5.21 -8.79
CA PHE A 61 16.22 5.77 -8.02
C PHE A 61 17.52 4.97 -8.16
N ARG A 62 17.54 3.91 -8.99
CA ARG A 62 18.71 3.06 -9.28
C ARG A 62 19.33 2.42 -8.03
N HIS A 63 18.50 1.93 -7.13
CA HIS A 63 18.97 1.12 -5.99
C HIS A 63 19.26 -0.31 -6.46
N LEU A 64 20.54 -0.68 -6.56
CA LEU A 64 20.99 -1.94 -7.16
C LEU A 64 20.88 -3.16 -6.22
N ASP A 65 20.87 -2.92 -4.92
CA ASP A 65 20.88 -3.90 -3.84
C ASP A 65 19.50 -4.14 -3.21
N ALA A 66 18.45 -3.57 -3.82
CA ALA A 66 17.10 -3.67 -3.30
C ALA A 66 16.44 -5.00 -3.67
N GLU A 67 15.70 -5.56 -2.71
CA GLU A 67 14.89 -6.75 -2.93
C GLU A 67 13.61 -6.36 -3.68
N ARG A 68 13.59 -6.62 -4.99
CA ARG A 68 12.51 -6.19 -5.89
C ARG A 68 11.44 -7.24 -6.11
N TRP A 69 11.62 -8.44 -5.57
CA TRP A 69 10.77 -9.60 -5.84
C TRP A 69 9.91 -9.94 -4.63
N CYS A 70 8.66 -10.27 -4.91
CA CYS A 70 7.77 -10.89 -3.95
C CYS A 70 8.11 -12.38 -3.82
N LEU A 71 7.66 -13.00 -2.74
CA LEU A 71 7.74 -14.45 -2.49
C LEU A 71 7.19 -15.31 -3.65
N CYS A 72 6.28 -14.77 -4.46
CA CYS A 72 5.74 -15.46 -5.63
C CYS A 72 6.56 -15.27 -6.92
N GLY A 73 7.71 -14.59 -6.86
CA GLY A 73 8.59 -14.31 -8.00
C GLY A 73 8.15 -13.14 -8.90
N ARG A 74 7.09 -12.41 -8.54
CA ARG A 74 6.67 -11.18 -9.26
C ARG A 74 7.26 -9.94 -8.62
N LEU A 75 7.42 -8.87 -9.41
CA LEU A 75 7.90 -7.59 -8.91
C LEU A 75 7.02 -7.05 -7.79
N GLN A 76 7.65 -6.52 -6.75
CA GLN A 76 6.95 -5.86 -5.66
C GLN A 76 6.31 -4.57 -6.16
N SER A 77 4.99 -4.47 -5.98
CA SER A 77 4.22 -3.25 -6.20
C SER A 77 3.27 -3.02 -5.02
N PRO A 78 2.77 -1.80 -4.83
CA PRO A 78 2.01 -1.47 -3.62
C PRO A 78 0.77 -2.35 -3.39
N PHE A 79 0.08 -2.76 -4.46
CA PHE A 79 -1.11 -3.62 -4.36
C PHE A 79 -0.86 -5.08 -4.69
N HIS A 80 0.33 -5.45 -5.15
CA HIS A 80 0.65 -6.83 -5.48
C HIS A 80 0.41 -7.82 -4.32
N PRO A 81 0.85 -7.54 -3.07
CA PRO A 81 0.59 -8.44 -1.95
C PRO A 81 -0.88 -8.78 -1.72
N LEU A 82 -1.79 -7.86 -2.02
CA LEU A 82 -3.22 -8.01 -1.77
C LEU A 82 -3.85 -9.11 -2.64
N THR A 83 -3.25 -9.42 -3.79
CA THR A 83 -3.73 -10.44 -4.75
C THR A 83 -2.75 -11.61 -4.89
N CYS A 84 -1.66 -11.60 -4.14
CA CYS A 84 -0.56 -12.54 -4.32
C CYS A 84 -0.90 -13.91 -3.70
N PRO A 85 -0.71 -15.03 -4.44
CA PRO A 85 -0.95 -16.37 -3.91
C PRO A 85 -0.14 -16.70 -2.66
N ALA A 86 1.04 -16.11 -2.48
CA ALA A 86 1.88 -16.30 -1.29
C ALA A 86 1.21 -15.81 0.01
N PHE A 87 0.22 -14.93 -0.11
CA PHE A 87 -0.52 -14.36 1.02
C PHE A 87 -1.99 -14.81 1.08
N THR A 88 -2.37 -15.84 0.31
CA THR A 88 -3.75 -16.34 0.23
C THR A 88 -4.38 -16.59 1.60
N ARG A 89 -3.62 -17.15 2.55
CA ARG A 89 -4.09 -17.43 3.92
C ARG A 89 -4.56 -16.18 4.70
N TYR A 90 -4.21 -14.98 4.24
CA TYR A 90 -4.58 -13.71 4.87
C TYR A 90 -5.61 -12.91 4.07
N HIS A 91 -5.98 -13.34 2.85
CA HIS A 91 -6.90 -12.56 2.01
C HIS A 91 -8.30 -12.39 2.61
N ALA A 92 -8.72 -13.26 3.53
CA ALA A 92 -9.95 -13.10 4.29
C ALA A 92 -9.99 -11.77 5.10
N LEU A 93 -8.83 -11.24 5.49
CA LEU A 93 -8.72 -9.94 6.20
C LEU A 93 -9.01 -8.74 5.29
N LEU A 94 -9.09 -8.94 3.97
CA LEU A 94 -9.37 -7.90 2.98
C LEU A 94 -10.86 -7.84 2.61
N LEU A 95 -11.70 -8.66 3.25
CA LEU A 95 -13.14 -8.70 3.04
C LEU A 95 -13.85 -7.78 4.04
N ASP A 96 -15.01 -7.27 3.65
CA ASP A 96 -15.93 -6.53 4.51
C ASP A 96 -16.83 -7.48 5.34
N GLY A 97 -17.77 -6.90 6.10
CA GLY A 97 -18.66 -7.67 6.98
C GLY A 97 -19.66 -8.54 6.20
N GLU A 98 -19.83 -8.26 4.92
CA GLU A 98 -20.71 -8.95 3.99
C GLU A 98 -19.94 -10.00 3.16
N GLY A 99 -18.62 -10.12 3.36
CA GLY A 99 -17.75 -11.04 2.63
C GLY A 99 -17.28 -10.53 1.27
N ASN A 100 -17.60 -9.28 0.91
CA ASN A 100 -17.12 -8.67 -0.33
C ASN A 100 -15.70 -8.13 -0.15
N ARG A 101 -14.90 -8.20 -1.21
CA ARG A 101 -13.54 -7.69 -1.18
C ARG A 101 -13.53 -6.16 -1.24
N HIS A 102 -12.78 -5.52 -0.33
CA HIS A 102 -12.51 -4.09 -0.43
C HIS A 102 -11.77 -3.75 -1.73
N THR A 103 -12.19 -2.67 -2.40
CA THR A 103 -11.44 -2.13 -3.55
C THR A 103 -10.08 -1.60 -3.10
N ASN A 104 -9.11 -1.56 -4.01
CA ASN A 104 -7.79 -0.98 -3.72
C ASN A 104 -7.90 0.48 -3.25
N GLU A 105 -8.84 1.22 -3.83
CA GLU A 105 -9.15 2.60 -3.44
C GLU A 105 -9.64 2.68 -2.00
N ALA A 106 -10.60 1.83 -1.62
CA ALA A 106 -11.15 1.77 -0.26
C ALA A 106 -10.07 1.35 0.75
N LEU A 107 -9.22 0.38 0.41
CA LEU A 107 -8.13 -0.09 1.27
C LEU A 107 -7.14 1.02 1.65
N VAL A 108 -6.98 2.04 0.81
CA VAL A 108 -6.06 3.15 1.09
C VAL A 108 -6.75 4.46 1.41
N ASN A 109 -8.08 4.59 1.33
CA ASN A 109 -8.79 5.85 1.61
C ASN A 109 -9.87 5.76 2.69
N ASP A 110 -10.57 4.63 2.79
CA ASP A 110 -11.71 4.48 3.68
C ASP A 110 -11.30 3.95 5.05
N LYS A 111 -11.95 4.42 6.11
CA LYS A 111 -11.62 4.00 7.48
C LYS A 111 -11.64 2.47 7.64
N LYS A 112 -12.69 1.80 7.15
CA LYS A 112 -12.82 0.33 7.22
C LYS A 112 -11.76 -0.37 6.35
N GLY A 113 -11.57 0.10 5.12
CA GLY A 113 -10.57 -0.47 4.21
C GLY A 113 -9.14 -0.30 4.73
N ILE A 114 -8.80 0.84 5.30
CA ILE A 114 -7.49 1.07 5.94
C ILE A 114 -7.27 0.11 7.10
N LEU A 115 -8.29 -0.13 7.94
CA LEU A 115 -8.17 -1.10 9.03
C LEU A 115 -7.97 -2.52 8.51
N ALA A 116 -8.68 -2.91 7.46
CA ALA A 116 -8.52 -4.20 6.77
C ALA A 116 -7.10 -4.36 6.18
N LEU A 117 -6.61 -3.34 5.46
CA LEU A 117 -5.26 -3.29 4.90
C LEU A 117 -4.20 -3.47 5.98
N LEU A 118 -4.32 -2.74 7.09
CA LEU A 118 -3.35 -2.79 8.19
C LEU A 118 -3.43 -4.12 8.96
N ALA A 119 -4.62 -4.70 9.11
CA ALA A 119 -4.77 -6.05 9.65
C ALA A 119 -4.06 -7.09 8.77
N PHE A 120 -4.29 -7.05 7.45
CA PHE A 120 -3.59 -7.89 6.47
C PHE A 120 -2.07 -7.70 6.55
N ALA A 121 -1.58 -6.45 6.53
CA ALA A 121 -0.15 -6.14 6.56
C ALA A 121 0.53 -6.67 7.82
N ARG A 122 -0.11 -6.53 8.98
CA ARG A 122 0.41 -7.05 10.25
C ARG A 122 0.46 -8.58 10.28
N ALA A 123 -0.62 -9.23 9.85
CA ALA A 123 -0.72 -10.69 9.90
C ALA A 123 0.21 -11.38 8.91
N SER A 124 0.41 -10.77 7.73
CA SER A 124 1.20 -11.34 6.63
C SER A 124 2.68 -10.96 6.66
N GLY A 125 3.02 -9.80 7.22
CA GLY A 125 4.36 -9.22 7.07
C GLY A 125 4.65 -8.72 5.65
N ALA A 126 3.65 -8.66 4.76
CA ALA A 126 3.88 -8.46 3.33
C ALA A 126 4.49 -7.09 2.93
N TYR A 127 4.48 -6.13 3.85
CA TYR A 127 5.03 -4.79 3.68
C TYR A 127 6.19 -4.52 4.64
N THR A 128 6.92 -5.55 5.04
CA THR A 128 8.05 -5.43 5.96
C THR A 128 9.30 -6.04 5.34
N ARG A 129 10.46 -5.40 5.56
CA ARG A 129 11.73 -5.88 5.01
C ARG A 129 12.13 -7.23 5.59
N GLU A 130 11.75 -7.50 6.84
CA GLU A 130 12.13 -8.73 7.55
C GLU A 130 11.53 -9.98 6.90
N LEU A 131 10.39 -9.87 6.21
CA LEU A 131 9.81 -11.00 5.49
C LEU A 131 10.70 -11.43 4.32
N TYR A 132 11.20 -10.46 3.55
CA TYR A 132 11.95 -10.71 2.33
C TYR A 132 13.44 -10.97 2.61
N ALA A 133 14.02 -10.30 3.60
CA ALA A 133 15.42 -10.51 4.00
C ALA A 133 15.73 -11.93 4.54
N ARG A 134 14.70 -12.69 4.97
CA ARG A 134 14.88 -14.07 5.48
C ARG A 134 15.12 -15.11 4.37
N ILE A 135 14.94 -14.76 3.11
CA ILE A 135 15.08 -15.69 1.98
C ILE A 135 16.50 -15.68 1.45
N ASP A 136 17.17 -14.54 1.47
CA ASP A 136 18.53 -14.39 0.95
C ASP A 136 19.60 -15.00 1.88
N GLY A 137 19.25 -15.30 3.14
CA GLY A 137 20.15 -15.89 4.14
C GLY A 137 20.18 -17.43 4.18
N GLY A 138 19.43 -18.12 3.32
CA GLY A 138 19.32 -19.59 3.32
C GLY A 138 20.26 -20.33 2.36
N GLY A 139 21.17 -19.60 1.69
CA GLY A 139 22.13 -20.16 0.74
C GLY A 139 23.57 -19.84 1.15
N ALA A 140 24.09 -20.56 2.15
CA ALA A 140 25.52 -20.71 2.41
C ALA A 140 25.77 -22.11 2.98
#